data_AF-A0A1E7EVQ9-F1
#
_entry.id   AF-A0A1E7EVQ9-F1
#
_cell.length_a   1.000
_cell.length_b   1.000
_cell.length_c   1.000
_cell.angle_alpha   90.00
_cell.angle_beta   90.00
_cell.angle_gamma   90.00
#
_symmetry.space_group_name_H-M   'P 1'
#
loop_
_entity.id
_entity.type
_entity.pdbx_description
1 polymer ?
#
loop_
_entity_poly.entity_id
_entity_poly.type
_entity_poly.pdbx_seq_one_letter_code
_entity_poly.pdbx_strand_id
1 'polypeptide(L)'
;MSPNARRKSPNKWWWLTAFTIGQAISIGALSSLYKLKSVVTAMGATALAATTVSLYTISQSNSKYDLSQWGATLSSWAMILLVYLLLGIGQEVGWLPNFLPYSDMMYSVFATFLFSLFLAYHTKLIVGGKHSKYRMSEKDYVFGACALYVDIVNIFLMLLQLMGEERKQ
;
A
#
# COMPACT_ATOMS: atom_id res chain seq x y z
N MET A 1 20.04 30.40 4.35
CA MET A 1 20.33 28.99 4.70
C MET A 1 20.67 28.23 3.41
N SER A 2 21.92 27.82 3.21
CA SER A 2 22.37 27.24 1.93
C SER A 2 21.60 25.96 1.58
N PRO A 3 21.06 25.82 0.35
CA PRO A 3 20.27 24.66 -0.07
C PRO A 3 21.09 23.36 -0.12
N ASN A 4 22.40 23.41 0.12
CA ASN A 4 23.31 22.26 0.12
C ASN A 4 23.41 21.51 1.46
N ALA A 5 23.11 22.16 2.60
CA ALA A 5 23.20 21.53 3.92
C ALA A 5 22.02 20.57 4.24
N ARG A 6 20.92 20.65 3.48
CA ARG A 6 19.80 19.71 3.55
C ARG A 6 20.02 18.41 2.76
N ARG A 7 21.16 18.28 2.04
CA ARG A 7 21.27 17.37 0.89
C ARG A 7 21.78 15.96 1.18
N LYS A 8 22.27 15.67 2.38
CA LYS A 8 22.59 14.30 2.80
C LYS A 8 22.29 14.19 4.29
N SER A 9 21.09 13.77 4.66
CA SER A 9 20.91 13.18 5.98
C SER A 9 21.41 11.73 5.88
N PRO A 10 22.54 11.38 6.51
CA PRO A 10 23.05 10.00 6.51
C PRO A 10 22.08 9.00 7.19
N ASN A 11 21.04 9.50 7.86
CA ASN A 11 20.12 8.70 8.67
C ASN A 11 18.96 8.07 7.88
N LYS A 12 18.85 8.30 6.56
CA LYS A 12 17.71 7.79 5.75
C LYS A 12 17.62 6.27 5.74
N TRP A 13 18.76 5.58 5.70
CA TRP A 13 18.80 4.11 5.70
C TRP A 13 18.37 3.52 7.05
N TRP A 14 18.74 4.17 8.16
CA TRP A 14 18.28 3.78 9.49
C TRP A 14 16.76 3.87 9.63
N TRP A 15 16.15 4.96 9.14
CA TRP A 15 14.70 5.10 9.13
C TRP A 15 14.01 4.06 8.25
N LEU A 16 14.59 3.76 7.08
CA LEU A 16 14.08 2.72 6.20
C LEU A 16 14.13 1.35 6.88
N THR A 17 15.28 0.97 7.45
CA THR A 17 15.45 -0.33 8.10
C THR A 17 14.53 -0.48 9.31
N ALA A 18 14.41 0.55 10.15
CA ALA A 18 13.48 0.54 11.27
C ALA A 18 12.02 0.39 10.82
N PHE A 19 11.64 1.09 9.76
CA PHE A 19 10.31 0.98 9.16
C PHE A 19 10.04 -0.42 8.61
N THR A 20 10.98 -0.99 7.85
CA THR A 20 10.84 -2.34 7.29
C THR A 20 10.75 -3.41 8.38
N ILE A 21 11.57 -3.31 9.43
CA ILE A 21 11.51 -4.25 10.57
C ILE A 21 10.17 -4.13 11.29
N GLY A 22 9.72 -2.91 11.60
CA GLY A 22 8.44 -2.69 12.26
C GLY A 22 7.28 -3.28 11.47
N GLN A 23 7.25 -3.05 10.16
CA GLN A 23 6.25 -3.64 9.28
C GLN A 23 6.35 -5.17 9.23
N ALA A 24 7.55 -5.73 9.10
CA ALA A 24 7.74 -7.19 9.07
C ALA A 24 7.23 -7.86 10.35
N ILE A 25 7.47 -7.26 11.52
CA ILE A 25 6.95 -7.75 12.80
C ILE A 25 5.42 -7.68 12.83
N SER A 26 4.81 -6.55 12.45
CA SER A 26 3.35 -6.40 12.43
C SER A 26 2.67 -7.40 11.48
N ILE A 27 3.21 -7.56 10.26
CA ILE A 27 2.69 -8.52 9.27
C ILE A 27 2.92 -9.95 9.74
N GLY A 28 4.06 -10.25 10.36
CA GLY A 28 4.37 -11.55 10.95
C GLY A 28 3.37 -11.92 12.05
N ALA A 29 3.04 -10.98 12.93
CA ALA A 29 2.04 -11.16 13.96
C ALA A 29 0.65 -11.44 13.36
N LEU A 30 0.20 -10.63 12.39
CA LEU A 30 -1.10 -10.81 11.73
C LEU A 30 -1.18 -12.12 10.96
N SER A 31 -0.16 -12.47 10.17
CA SER A 31 -0.13 -13.70 9.38
C SER A 31 -0.08 -14.96 10.25
N SER A 32 0.42 -14.87 11.49
CA SER A 32 0.42 -15.99 12.43
C SER A 32 -0.98 -16.44 12.85
N LEU A 33 -1.99 -15.55 12.73
CA LEU A 33 -3.40 -15.84 12.99
C LEU A 33 -4.05 -16.70 11.91
N TYR A 34 -3.40 -16.84 10.75
CA TYR A 34 -3.91 -17.61 9.62
C TYR A 34 -3.18 -18.96 9.46
N LYS A 35 -3.82 -19.88 8.74
CA LYS A 35 -3.18 -21.13 8.33
C LYS A 35 -2.10 -20.87 7.28
N LEU A 36 -1.01 -21.66 7.33
CA LEU A 36 0.11 -21.54 6.39
C LEU A 36 -0.34 -21.60 4.92
N LYS A 37 -1.27 -22.49 4.60
CA LYS A 37 -1.82 -22.62 3.24
C LYS A 37 -2.42 -21.30 2.75
N SER A 38 -3.20 -20.62 3.59
CA SER A 38 -3.82 -19.34 3.25
C SER A 38 -2.78 -18.23 3.07
N VAL A 39 -1.79 -18.15 3.98
CA VAL A 39 -0.70 -17.17 3.91
C VAL A 39 0.09 -17.32 2.60
N VAL A 40 0.49 -18.55 2.26
CA VAL A 40 1.25 -18.82 1.03
C VAL A 40 0.40 -18.53 -0.22
N THR A 41 -0.88 -18.86 -0.20
CA THR A 41 -1.80 -18.57 -1.32
C THR A 41 -1.97 -17.06 -1.53
N ALA A 42 -2.21 -16.30 -0.45
CA ALA A 42 -2.34 -14.86 -0.50
C ALA A 42 -1.03 -14.21 -0.99
N MET A 43 0.11 -14.66 -0.49
CA MET A 43 1.43 -14.18 -0.91
C MET A 43 1.68 -14.42 -2.41
N GLY A 44 1.31 -15.61 -2.92
CA GLY A 44 1.40 -15.91 -4.34
C GLY A 44 0.48 -15.01 -5.19
N ALA A 45 -0.76 -14.79 -4.75
CA ALA A 45 -1.70 -13.90 -5.41
C ALA A 45 -1.20 -12.44 -5.43
N THR A 46 -0.66 -11.94 -4.31
CA THR A 46 -0.05 -10.61 -4.23
C THR A 46 1.14 -10.48 -5.16
N ALA A 47 2.03 -11.48 -5.21
CA ALA A 47 3.20 -11.45 -6.08
C ALA A 47 2.79 -11.38 -7.57
N LEU A 48 1.78 -12.15 -7.97
CA LEU A 48 1.23 -12.11 -9.32
C LEU A 48 0.56 -10.77 -9.63
N ALA A 49 -0.27 -10.26 -8.73
CA ALA A 49 -0.95 -8.98 -8.88
C ALA A 49 0.07 -7.84 -9.00
N ALA A 50 1.03 -7.78 -8.07
CA ALA A 50 2.05 -6.75 -8.05
C ALA A 50 2.92 -6.79 -9.31
N THR A 51 3.38 -7.98 -9.72
CA THR A 51 4.16 -8.15 -10.95
C THR A 51 3.37 -7.72 -12.18
N THR A 52 2.11 -8.14 -12.29
CA THR A 52 1.25 -7.80 -13.43
C THR A 52 1.02 -6.29 -13.52
N VAL A 53 0.64 -5.66 -12.41
CA VAL A 53 0.39 -4.22 -12.34
C VAL A 53 1.67 -3.44 -12.63
N SER A 54 2.79 -3.80 -12.02
CA SER A 54 4.06 -3.11 -12.24
C SER A 54 4.57 -3.28 -13.67
N LEU A 55 4.49 -4.48 -14.27
CA LEU A 55 4.90 -4.71 -15.67
C LEU A 55 4.02 -3.95 -16.66
N TYR A 56 2.69 -4.01 -16.48
CA TYR A 56 1.75 -3.23 -17.29
C TYR A 56 2.06 -1.73 -17.20
N THR A 57 2.29 -1.26 -15.98
CA THR A 57 2.61 0.12 -15.69
C THR A 57 3.94 0.53 -16.35
N ILE A 58 5.00 -0.27 -16.27
CA ILE A 58 6.28 0.03 -16.91
C ILE A 58 6.13 0.06 -18.44
N SER A 59 5.40 -0.90 -19.00
CA SER A 59 5.21 -1.04 -20.45
C SER A 59 4.38 0.11 -21.06
N GLN A 60 3.53 0.76 -20.26
CA GLN A 60 2.63 1.80 -20.73
C GLN A 60 3.33 3.16 -20.93
N SER A 61 4.06 3.39 -22.02
CA SER A 61 4.76 4.66 -22.26
C SER A 61 3.86 5.82 -22.76
N ASN A 62 2.55 5.60 -22.89
CA ASN A 62 1.62 6.59 -23.43
C ASN A 62 1.34 7.74 -22.44
N SER A 63 1.78 8.96 -22.78
CA SER A 63 1.58 10.18 -21.98
C SER A 63 0.11 10.59 -21.79
N LYS A 64 -0.84 10.01 -22.54
CA LYS A 64 -2.29 10.27 -22.37
C LYS A 64 -2.87 9.60 -21.12
N TYR A 65 -2.21 8.56 -20.61
CA TYR A 65 -2.59 7.83 -19.41
C TYR A 65 -1.60 8.14 -18.29
N ASP A 66 -1.35 9.43 -18.05
CA ASP A 66 -0.42 9.87 -17.01
C ASP A 66 -1.06 9.73 -15.62
N LEU A 67 -0.93 8.53 -15.06
CA LEU A 67 -1.38 8.22 -13.71
C LEU A 67 -0.74 9.14 -12.66
N SER A 68 0.41 9.80 -12.95
CA SER A 68 1.07 10.69 -11.98
C SER A 68 0.21 11.88 -11.53
N GLN A 69 -0.85 12.22 -12.27
CA GLN A 69 -1.77 13.30 -11.91
C GLN A 69 -2.88 12.86 -10.94
N TRP A 70 -3.05 11.56 -10.73
CA TRP A 70 -4.16 10.99 -9.95
C TRP A 70 -3.87 10.92 -8.45
N GLY A 71 -2.69 11.37 -8.00
CA GLY A 71 -2.27 11.27 -6.61
C GLY A 71 -3.26 11.89 -5.61
N ALA A 72 -3.78 13.08 -5.90
CA ALA A 72 -4.77 13.73 -5.06
C ALA A 72 -6.08 12.92 -4.99
N THR A 73 -6.56 12.43 -6.14
CA THR A 73 -7.79 11.62 -6.22
C THR A 73 -7.64 10.31 -5.45
N LEU A 74 -6.55 9.58 -5.67
CA LEU A 74 -6.27 8.31 -4.98
C LEU A 74 -6.15 8.52 -3.47
N SER A 75 -5.45 9.59 -3.04
CA SER A 75 -5.33 9.95 -1.63
C SER A 75 -6.70 10.27 -1.00
N SER A 76 -7.60 10.95 -1.72
CA SER A 76 -8.95 11.22 -1.22
C SER A 76 -9.74 9.92 -1.00
N TRP A 77 -9.69 8.97 -1.95
CA TRP A 77 -10.31 7.65 -1.77
C TRP A 77 -9.71 6.87 -0.60
N ALA A 78 -8.39 6.97 -0.39
CA ALA A 78 -7.72 6.33 0.74
C ALA A 78 -8.21 6.89 2.08
N MET A 79 -8.41 8.21 2.17
CA MET A 79 -8.95 8.84 3.37
C MET A 79 -10.39 8.39 3.65
N ILE A 80 -11.22 8.22 2.62
CA ILE A 80 -12.58 7.70 2.78
C ILE A 80 -12.54 6.27 3.34
N LEU A 81 -11.69 5.40 2.78
CA LEU A 81 -11.52 4.03 3.28
C LEU A 81 -10.96 3.99 4.70
N LEU A 82 -10.05 4.89 5.05
CA LEU A 82 -9.51 5.01 6.40
C LEU A 82 -10.59 5.40 7.41
N VAL A 83 -11.42 6.39 7.07
CA VAL A 83 -12.56 6.78 7.91
C VAL A 83 -13.55 5.62 8.06
N TYR A 84 -13.85 4.90 6.97
CA TYR A 84 -14.72 3.72 7.03
C TYR A 84 -14.17 2.63 7.95
N LEU A 85 -12.85 2.35 7.89
CA LEU A 85 -12.18 1.41 8.81
C LEU A 85 -12.30 1.86 10.27
N LEU A 86 -12.02 3.14 10.56
CA LEU A 86 -12.08 3.68 11.93
C LEU A 86 -13.50 3.63 12.51
N LEU A 87 -14.52 3.89 11.68
CA LEU A 87 -15.91 3.75 12.07
C LEU A 87 -16.26 2.29 12.37
N GLY A 88 -15.81 1.34 11.54
CA GLY A 88 -16.01 -0.10 11.78
C GLY A 88 -15.39 -0.55 13.10
N ILE A 89 -14.13 -0.20 13.36
CA ILE A 89 -13.46 -0.49 14.64
C ILE A 89 -14.22 0.14 15.82
N GLY A 90 -14.67 1.39 15.68
CA GLY A 90 -15.43 2.08 16.72
C GLY A 90 -16.78 1.43 17.04
N GLN A 91 -17.43 0.81 16.06
CA GLN A 91 -18.66 0.04 16.24
C GLN A 91 -18.41 -1.29 16.95
N GLU A 92 -17.40 -2.05 16.53
CA GLU A 92 -17.03 -3.34 17.15
C GLU A 92 -16.58 -3.20 18.61
N VAL A 93 -15.87 -2.11 18.92
CA VAL A 93 -15.43 -1.81 20.30
C VAL A 93 -16.58 -1.25 21.17
N GLY A 94 -17.72 -0.89 20.57
CA GLY A 94 -18.90 -0.38 21.27
C GLY A 94 -18.83 1.11 21.63
N TRP A 95 -17.91 1.88 21.03
CA TRP A 95 -17.83 3.33 21.21
C TRP A 95 -18.86 4.10 20.39
N LEU A 96 -19.33 3.50 19.29
CA LEU A 96 -20.31 4.10 18.38
C LEU A 96 -21.51 3.17 18.20
N PRO A 97 -22.72 3.73 18.01
CA PRO A 97 -23.88 2.93 17.63
C PRO A 97 -23.71 2.33 16.23
N ASN A 98 -24.33 1.18 16.00
CA ASN A 98 -24.36 0.47 14.72
C ASN A 98 -25.21 1.22 13.67
N PHE A 99 -24.68 2.35 13.19
CA PHE A 99 -25.33 3.21 12.21
C PHE A 99 -25.06 2.81 10.75
N LEU A 100 -23.89 2.20 10.49
CA LEU A 100 -23.47 1.77 9.15
C LEU A 100 -23.21 0.26 9.15
N PRO A 101 -23.64 -0.48 8.11
CA PRO A 101 -23.26 -1.87 7.95
C PRO A 101 -21.75 -1.93 7.62
N TYR A 102 -20.96 -2.39 8.58
CA TYR A 102 -19.55 -2.68 8.37
C TYR A 102 -19.40 -4.11 7.88
N SER A 103 -18.63 -4.29 6.80
CA SER A 103 -18.31 -5.61 6.27
C SER A 103 -16.83 -5.67 5.90
N ASP A 104 -16.08 -6.50 6.63
CA ASP A 104 -14.66 -6.76 6.39
C ASP A 104 -14.38 -7.21 4.96
N MET A 105 -15.28 -8.00 4.38
CA MET A 105 -15.16 -8.47 3.00
C MET A 105 -15.24 -7.30 2.01
N MET A 106 -16.24 -6.43 2.16
CA MET A 106 -16.39 -5.27 1.27
C MET A 106 -15.19 -4.33 1.41
N TYR A 107 -14.78 -4.05 2.65
CA TYR A 107 -13.59 -3.24 2.92
C TYR A 107 -12.37 -3.80 2.20
N SER A 108 -12.10 -5.10 2.36
CA SER A 108 -10.92 -5.75 1.80
C SER A 108 -10.92 -5.72 0.25
N VAL A 109 -12.08 -5.87 -0.40
CA VAL A 109 -12.18 -5.75 -1.87
C VAL A 109 -11.84 -4.33 -2.33
N PHE A 110 -12.47 -3.30 -1.74
CA PHE A 110 -12.22 -1.91 -2.13
C PHE A 110 -10.79 -1.48 -1.83
N ALA A 111 -10.26 -1.88 -0.67
CA ALA A 111 -8.88 -1.62 -0.29
C ALA A 111 -7.89 -2.31 -1.26
N THR A 112 -8.10 -3.59 -1.60
CA THR A 112 -7.26 -4.32 -2.57
C THR A 112 -7.22 -3.60 -3.92
N PHE A 113 -8.39 -3.18 -4.41
CA PHE A 113 -8.49 -2.45 -5.67
C PHE A 113 -7.75 -1.10 -5.60
N LEU A 114 -7.96 -0.34 -4.53
CA LEU A 114 -7.33 0.97 -4.35
C LEU A 114 -5.81 0.87 -4.20
N PHE A 115 -5.30 -0.08 -3.41
CA PHE A 115 -3.86 -0.28 -3.26
C PHE A 115 -3.21 -0.81 -4.55
N SER A 116 -3.94 -1.55 -5.38
CA SER A 116 -3.48 -1.91 -6.73
C SER A 116 -3.32 -0.68 -7.63
N LEU A 117 -4.22 0.32 -7.51
CA LEU A 117 -4.07 1.60 -8.20
C LEU A 117 -2.92 2.44 -7.64
N PHE A 118 -2.71 2.45 -6.31
CA PHE A 118 -1.54 3.08 -5.71
C PHE A 118 -0.23 2.44 -6.17
N LEU A 119 -0.19 1.12 -6.27
CA LEU A 119 0.98 0.41 -6.78
C LEU A 119 1.32 0.85 -8.21
N ALA A 120 0.31 0.96 -9.08
CA ALA A 120 0.48 1.50 -10.43
C ALA A 120 0.94 2.97 -10.41
N TYR A 121 0.34 3.80 -9.56
CA TYR A 121 0.69 5.21 -9.39
C TYR A 121 2.14 5.40 -8.92
N HIS A 122 2.54 4.74 -7.85
CA HIS A 122 3.92 4.82 -7.32
C HIS A 122 4.93 4.21 -8.28
N THR A 123 4.60 3.09 -8.94
CA THR A 123 5.45 2.52 -10.01
C THR A 123 5.64 3.54 -11.15
N LYS A 124 4.58 4.25 -11.57
CA LYS A 124 4.70 5.33 -12.57
C LYS A 124 5.56 6.48 -12.11
N LEU A 125 5.44 6.94 -10.87
CA LEU A 125 6.26 8.02 -10.34
C LEU A 125 7.75 7.66 -10.31
N ILE A 126 8.07 6.38 -10.07
CA ILE A 126 9.44 5.86 -10.05
C ILE A 126 9.99 5.71 -11.47
N VAL A 127 9.19 5.21 -12.42
CA VAL A 127 9.62 4.85 -13.79
C VAL A 127 9.52 6.02 -14.78
N GLY A 128 8.57 6.94 -14.60
CA GLY A 128 8.17 7.99 -15.56
C GLY A 128 9.14 9.16 -15.72
N GLY A 129 10.42 8.90 -15.97
CA GLY A 129 11.50 9.88 -16.06
C GLY A 129 11.26 11.13 -16.94
N LYS A 130 12.13 12.14 -16.74
CA LYS A 130 12.34 13.46 -17.41
C LYS A 130 11.18 14.37 -17.82
N HIS A 131 9.99 13.87 -18.16
CA HIS A 131 8.87 14.68 -18.67
C HIS A 131 7.64 14.74 -17.75
N SER A 132 7.57 13.96 -16.66
CA SER A 132 6.51 14.13 -15.66
C SER A 132 6.77 15.35 -14.78
N LYS A 133 5.73 16.17 -14.56
CA LYS A 133 5.74 17.36 -13.69
C LYS A 133 5.94 16.98 -12.20
N TYR A 134 5.72 15.71 -11.84
CA TYR A 134 5.76 15.16 -10.48
C TYR A 134 6.80 14.05 -10.32
N ARG A 135 8.06 14.35 -10.66
CA ARG A 135 9.15 13.35 -10.50
C ARG A 135 9.60 13.22 -9.05
N MET A 136 9.86 11.97 -8.65
CA MET A 136 10.74 11.68 -7.53
C MET A 136 12.16 12.11 -7.89
N SER A 137 12.75 12.99 -7.07
CA SER A 137 14.19 13.27 -7.16
C SER A 137 14.96 12.00 -6.76
N GLU A 138 16.19 11.80 -7.25
CA GLU A 138 17.10 10.74 -6.77
C GLU A 138 17.24 10.71 -5.24
N LYS A 139 16.89 11.83 -4.58
CA LYS A 139 16.88 12.03 -3.13
C LYS A 139 15.72 11.35 -2.40
N ASP A 140 14.67 10.94 -3.12
CA ASP A 140 13.40 10.44 -2.59
C ASP A 140 13.11 8.98 -2.99
N TYR A 141 14.07 8.29 -3.62
CA TYR A 141 13.90 6.88 -4.00
C TYR A 141 13.60 5.98 -2.79
N VAL A 142 14.16 6.28 -1.63
CA VAL A 142 13.85 5.60 -0.36
C VAL A 142 12.36 5.72 -0.03
N PHE A 143 11.76 6.90 -0.23
CA PHE A 143 10.33 7.12 0.00
C PHE A 143 9.49 6.39 -1.05
N GLY A 144 9.94 6.33 -2.31
CA GLY A 144 9.29 5.55 -3.36
C GLY A 144 9.31 4.05 -3.07
N ALA A 145 10.44 3.52 -2.60
CA ALA A 145 10.57 2.14 -2.19
C ALA A 145 9.68 1.83 -0.96
N CYS A 146 9.62 2.73 0.03
CA CYS A 146 8.67 2.61 1.15
C CYS A 146 7.22 2.56 0.65
N ALA A 147 6.84 3.46 -0.26
CA ALA A 147 5.48 3.54 -0.79
C ALA A 147 5.10 2.26 -1.54
N LEU A 148 5.97 1.76 -2.43
CA LEU A 148 5.77 0.47 -3.10
C LEU A 148 5.65 -0.68 -2.09
N TYR A 149 6.48 -0.70 -1.06
CA TYR A 149 6.44 -1.73 -0.03
C TYR A 149 5.10 -1.70 0.72
N VAL A 150 4.64 -0.52 1.14
CA VAL A 150 3.34 -0.34 1.80
C VAL A 150 2.19 -0.80 0.91
N ASP A 151 2.21 -0.46 -0.39
CA ASP A 151 1.18 -0.91 -1.32
C ASP A 151 1.12 -2.43 -1.43
N ILE A 152 2.27 -3.09 -1.60
CA ILE A 152 2.36 -4.55 -1.71
C ILE A 152 1.90 -5.23 -0.41
N VAL A 153 2.33 -4.72 0.74
CA VAL A 153 1.93 -5.24 2.06
C VAL A 153 0.43 -5.12 2.26
N ASN A 154 -0.17 -3.97 1.92
CA ASN A 154 -1.61 -3.79 2.07
C ASN A 154 -2.39 -4.69 1.11
N ILE A 155 -1.96 -4.86 -0.14
CA ILE A 155 -2.57 -5.84 -1.06
C ILE A 155 -2.49 -7.25 -0.45
N PHE A 156 -1.36 -7.62 0.14
CA PHE A 156 -1.20 -8.91 0.82
C PHE A 156 -2.17 -9.07 2.00
N LEU A 157 -2.25 -8.09 2.90
CA LEU A 157 -3.14 -8.17 4.06
C LEU A 157 -4.61 -8.25 3.65
N MET A 158 -5.03 -7.48 2.64
CA MET A 158 -6.42 -7.51 2.17
C MET A 158 -6.75 -8.82 1.44
N LEU A 159 -5.83 -9.37 0.64
CA LEU A 159 -6.02 -10.70 0.03
C LEU A 159 -6.01 -11.82 1.08
N LEU A 160 -5.16 -11.69 2.10
CA LEU A 160 -5.15 -12.61 3.23
C LEU A 160 -6.46 -12.52 4.02
N GLN A 161 -7.05 -11.34 4.20
CA GLN A 161 -8.35 -11.19 4.85
C GLN A 161 -9.50 -11.79 4.00
N LEU A 162 -9.43 -11.68 2.66
CA LEU A 162 -10.44 -12.23 1.75
C LEU A 162 -10.40 -13.75 1.60
N MET A 163 -9.20 -14.33 1.56
CA MET A 163 -8.99 -15.76 1.26
C MET A 163 -8.46 -16.55 2.47
N GLY A 164 -8.26 -15.85 3.59
CA GLY A 164 -7.67 -16.37 4.81
C GLY A 164 -8.59 -17.33 5.52
N GLU A 165 -8.07 -18.49 5.86
CA GLU A 165 -8.69 -19.33 6.86
C GLU A 165 -7.98 -19.07 8.18
N GLU A 166 -8.71 -18.52 9.14
CA GLU A 166 -8.23 -18.31 10.49
C GLU A 166 -7.80 -19.66 11.09
N ARG A 167 -6.67 -19.64 11.79
CA ARG A 167 -6.22 -20.77 12.57
C ARG A 167 -7.12 -20.85 13.80
N LYS A 168 -8.14 -21.71 13.76
CA LYS A 168 -8.85 -22.14 14.97
C LYS A 168 -7.80 -22.63 15.97
N GLN A 169 -7.66 -21.90 17.08
CA GLN A 169 -6.83 -22.32 18.20
C GLN A 169 -7.52 -23.48 18.92
#